data_AF-A0A839TXH6-F1
#
_entry.id   AF-A0A839TXH6-F1
#
_cell.length_a   1.000
_cell.length_b   1.000
_cell.length_c   1.000
_cell.angle_alpha   90.00
_cell.angle_beta   90.00
_cell.angle_gamma   90.00
#
_symmetry.space_group_name_H-M   'P 1'
#
loop_
_entity.id
_entity.type
_entity.pdbx_description
1 polymer ?
#
loop_
_entity_poly.entity_id
_entity_poly.type
_entity_poly.pdbx_seq_one_letter_code
_entity_poly.pdbx_strand_id
1 'polypeptide(L)' 'MSGKFDFLDQKGNSIKQFDLYTLSHSKGNPDVMLYDATEKQWYLFTYPAVQSIDQFMETAGKNGFLTTISDTNP' A
#
# COMPACT_ATOMS: atom_id res chain seq x y z
N MET A 1 -9.58 0.76 -0.61
CA MET A 1 -8.55 0.77 0.47
C MET A 1 -8.17 2.20 0.76
N SER A 2 -8.18 2.60 2.03
CA SER A 2 -7.69 3.91 2.45
C SER A 2 -6.95 3.75 3.77
N GLY A 3 -5.84 4.45 3.94
CA GLY A 3 -5.02 4.36 5.14
C GLY A 3 -3.83 5.30 5.08
N LYS A 4 -3.24 5.57 6.24
CA LYS A 4 -1.99 6.30 6.36
C LYS A 4 -0.94 5.35 6.92
N PHE A 5 0.23 5.35 6.29
CA PHE A 5 1.34 4.49 6.64
C PHE A 5 2.53 5.38 6.95
N ASP A 6 2.82 5.55 8.22
CA ASP A 6 3.96 6.33 8.70
C ASP A 6 5.09 5.39 9.13
N PHE A 7 6.26 5.58 8.55
CA PHE A 7 7.46 4.80 8.81
C PHE A 7 8.36 5.63 9.71
N LEU A 8 8.66 5.08 10.89
CA LEU A 8 9.39 5.77 11.93
C LEU A 8 10.85 5.26 12.03
N ASP A 9 11.77 6.13 12.43
CA ASP A 9 13.10 5.74 12.87
C ASP A 9 13.07 5.13 14.29
N GLN A 10 14.24 4.69 14.79
CA GLN A 10 14.38 4.12 16.13
C GLN A 10 14.04 5.10 17.28
N LYS A 11 13.92 6.39 17.00
CA LYS A 11 13.56 7.44 17.96
C LYS A 11 12.10 7.85 17.83
N GLY A 12 11.34 7.23 16.92
CA GLY A 12 9.93 7.55 16.66
C GLY A 12 9.72 8.75 15.74
N ASN A 13 10.76 9.25 15.05
CA ASN A 13 10.58 10.32 14.07
C ASN A 13 10.11 9.74 12.73
N SER A 14 9.14 10.39 12.10
CA SER A 14 8.71 10.04 10.74
C SER A 14 9.87 10.24 9.75
N ILE A 15 10.18 9.19 8.99
CA ILE A 15 11.17 9.19 7.92
C ILE A 15 10.53 9.01 6.53
N LYS A 16 9.34 8.38 6.48
CA LYS A 16 8.58 8.21 5.25
C LYS A 16 7.10 8.09 5.58
N GLN A 17 6.25 8.82 4.87
CA GLN A 17 4.80 8.69 5.05
C GLN A 17 4.10 8.51 3.71
N PHE A 18 3.21 7.53 3.64
CA PHE A 18 2.32 7.31 2.51
C PHE A 18 0.84 7.38 2.92
N ASP A 19 0.06 8.14 2.17
CA ASP A 19 -1.39 8.21 2.31
C ASP A 19 -2.04 7.51 1.10
N LEU A 20 -2.83 6.47 1.37
CA LEU A 20 -3.50 5.66 0.36
C LEU A 20 -4.95 6.10 0.16
N TYR A 21 -5.34 6.27 -1.10
CA TYR A 21 -6.67 6.67 -1.51
C TYR A 21 -7.23 5.72 -2.56
N THR A 22 -8.55 5.58 -2.57
CA THR A 22 -9.28 4.92 -3.65
C THR A 22 -9.89 6.00 -4.54
N LEU A 23 -9.55 5.97 -5.83
CA LEU A 23 -10.12 6.86 -6.82
C LEU A 23 -11.32 6.17 -7.47
N SER A 24 -12.52 6.56 -7.05
CA SER A 24 -13.77 6.03 -7.59
C SER A 24 -14.08 6.63 -8.96
N HIS A 25 -14.44 5.77 -9.91
CA HIS A 25 -14.91 6.18 -11.24
C HIS A 25 -16.43 6.00 -11.36
N SER A 26 -17.07 6.77 -12.23
CA SER A 26 -18.53 6.66 -12.45
C SER A 26 -18.93 5.34 -13.11
N LYS A 27 -18.00 4.70 -13.83
CA LYS A 27 -18.10 3.35 -14.41
C LYS A 27 -16.74 2.67 -14.36
N GLY A 28 -16.72 1.37 -14.09
CA GLY A 28 -15.49 0.57 -14.03
C GLY A 28 -14.95 0.38 -12.61
N ASN A 29 -13.79 -0.28 -12.52
CA ASN A 29 -13.14 -0.56 -11.24
C ASN A 29 -12.38 0.67 -10.74
N PRO A 30 -12.31 0.90 -9.42
CA PRO A 30 -11.61 2.04 -8.86
C PRO A 30 -10.09 1.88 -8.98
N ASP A 31 -9.39 2.97 -9.23
CA ASP A 31 -7.93 2.99 -9.16
C ASP A 31 -7.46 3.29 -7.74
N VAL A 32 -6.17 3.08 -7.49
CA VAL A 32 -5.52 3.37 -6.22
C VAL A 32 -4.53 4.50 -6.40
N MET A 33 -4.66 5.53 -5.57
CA MET A 33 -3.71 6.64 -5.51
C MET A 33 -2.88 6.53 -4.24
N LEU A 34 -1.57 6.74 -4.37
CA LEU A 34 -0.63 6.79 -3.26
C LEU A 34 -0.01 8.17 -3.23
N TYR A 35 -0.19 8.90 -2.13
CA TYR A 35 0.50 10.16 -1.89
C TYR A 35 1.71 9.90 -1.01
N ASP A 36 2.89 10.23 -1.51
CA ASP A 36 4.13 10.26 -0.74
C ASP A 36 4.25 11.63 -0.08
N ALA A 37 3.94 11.72 1.20
CA ALA A 37 3.92 12.99 1.91
C ALA A 37 5.33 13.55 2.16
N THR A 38 6.35 12.67 2.14
CA THR A 38 7.75 13.04 2.31
C THR A 38 8.31 13.73 1.06
N GLU A 39 8.03 13.16 -0.11
CA GLU A 39 8.49 13.71 -1.40
C GLU A 39 7.46 14.64 -2.06
N LYS A 40 6.25 14.71 -1.50
CA LYS A 40 5.12 15.52 -1.99
C LYS A 40 4.72 15.16 -3.42
N GLN A 41 4.64 13.88 -3.73
CA GLN A 41 4.31 13.39 -5.06
C GLN A 41 3.24 12.31 -5.05
N TRP A 42 2.60 12.13 -6.21
CA TRP A 42 1.49 11.21 -6.40
C TRP A 42 1.88 10.06 -7.33
N TYR A 43 1.44 8.87 -6.96
CA TYR A 43 1.47 7.69 -7.81
C TYR A 43 0.05 7.19 -8.04
N LEU A 44 -0.21 6.71 -9.26
CA LEU A 44 -1.48 6.12 -9.66
C LEU A 44 -1.27 4.68 -10.08
N PHE A 45 -2.02 3.78 -9.46
CA PHE A 45 -2.04 2.36 -9.77
C PHE A 45 -3.41 1.99 -10.32
N THR A 46 -3.43 1.46 -11.54
CA THR A 46 -4.66 0.95 -12.12
C THR A 46 -5.17 -0.26 -11.37
N TYR A 47 -6.48 -0.46 -11.31
CA TYR A 47 -7.05 -1.66 -10.66
C TYR A 47 -6.43 -2.99 -11.10
N PRO A 48 -6.19 -3.28 -12.40
CA PRO A 48 -5.56 -4.54 -12.81
C PRO A 48 -4.13 -4.72 -12.30
N ALA A 49 -3.37 -3.63 -12.15
CA ALA A 49 -2.02 -3.68 -11.59
C ALA A 49 -2.05 -4.07 -10.11
N VAL A 50 -2.99 -3.52 -9.35
CA VAL A 50 -3.23 -3.90 -7.94
C VAL A 50 -3.59 -5.38 -7.84
N GLN A 51 -4.55 -5.84 -8.67
CA GLN A 51 -4.94 -7.26 -8.69
C GLN A 51 -3.78 -8.19 -9.03
N SER A 52 -2.89 -7.78 -9.93
CA SER A 52 -1.72 -8.59 -10.31
C SER A 52 -0.76 -8.77 -9.12
N ILE A 53 -0.54 -7.72 -8.34
CA ILE A 53 0.27 -7.78 -7.12
C ILE A 53 -0.40 -8.68 -6.08
N ASP A 54 -1.71 -8.54 -5.87
CA ASP A 54 -2.47 -9.40 -4.95
C ASP A 54 -2.36 -10.88 -5.33
N GLN A 55 -2.45 -11.21 -6.62
CA GLN A 55 -2.27 -12.58 -7.11
C GLN A 55 -0.86 -13.13 -6.86
N PHE A 56 0.18 -12.32 -7.04
CA PHE A 56 1.55 -12.73 -6.72
C PHE A 56 1.71 -13.01 -5.22
N MET A 57 1.19 -12.12 -4.36
CA MET A 57 1.22 -12.32 -2.91
C MET A 57 0.46 -13.57 -2.49
N GLU A 58 -0.74 -13.79 -3.04
CA GLU A 58 -1.56 -14.97 -2.76
C GLU A 58 -0.84 -16.25 -3.19
N THR A 59 -0.23 -16.26 -4.37
CA THR A 59 0.54 -17.40 -4.88
C THR A 59 1.76 -17.69 -4.02
N ALA A 60 2.51 -16.65 -3.63
CA ALA A 60 3.64 -16.79 -2.71
C ALA A 60 3.18 -17.35 -1.35
N GLY A 61 2.05 -16.87 -0.84
CA GLY A 61 1.45 -17.35 0.42
C GLY A 61 1.08 -18.83 0.37
N LYS A 62 0.40 -19.27 -0.69
CA LYS A 62 0.04 -20.68 -0.89
C LYS A 62 1.24 -21.61 -0.99
N ASN A 63 2.36 -21.11 -1.51
CA ASN A 63 3.59 -21.88 -1.67
C ASN A 63 4.56 -21.78 -0.47
N GLY A 64 4.18 -21.09 0.62
CA GLY A 64 5.02 -20.94 1.80
C GLY A 64 6.19 -19.96 1.62
N PHE A 65 6.15 -19.10 0.60
CA PHE A 65 7.17 -18.09 0.31
C PHE A 65 6.81 -16.68 0.80
N LEU A 66 5.63 -16.48 1.39
CA LEU A 66 5.23 -15.21 1.99
C LEU A 66 5.56 -15.20 3.48
N THR A 67 6.29 -14.19 3.93
CA THR A 67 6.49 -13.89 5.35
C THR A 67 5.88 -12.53 5.66
N THR A 68 4.85 -12.49 6.50
CA THR A 68 4.25 -11.24 6.98
C THR A 68 5.08 -10.72 8.15
N ILE A 69 5.65 -9.53 8.01
CA ILE A 69 6.29 -8.81 9.12
C ILE A 69 5.24 -7.83 9.64
N SER A 70 4.47 -8.24 10.66
CA SER A 70 3.56 -7.34 11.38
C SER A 70 4.21 -6.90 12.68
N ASP A 71 4.23 -5.60 12.96
CA ASP A 71 4.54 -5.10 14.29
C ASP A 71 3.30 -5.35 15.18
N THR A 72 3.33 -6.43 15.98
CA THR A 72 2.29 -6.74 16.96
C THR A 72 2.55 -5.99 18.27
N ASN A 73 2.85 -4.70 18.20
CA ASN A 73 2.91 -3.89 19.41
C ASN A 73 1.49 -3.84 20.03
N PRO A 74 1.32 -4.28 21.29
CA PRO A 74 0.02 -4.34 21.97
C PRO A 74 -0.58 -2.95 22.24
#